data_AF-A0A2V8ERV9-F1
#
_entry.id   AF-A0A2V8ERV9-F1
#
_cell.length_a   1.000
_cell.length_b   1.000
_cell.length_c   1.000
_cell.angle_alpha   90.00
_cell.angle_beta   90.00
_cell.angle_gamma   90.00
#
_symmetry.space_group_name_H-M   'P 1'
#
loop_
_entity.id
_entity.type
_entity.pdbx_description
1 polymer ?
#
loop_
_entity_poly.entity_id
_entity_poly.type
_entity_poly.pdbx_seq_one_letter_code
_entity_poly.pdbx_strand_id
1 'polypeptide(L)'
;MRRAFALGVLAGVVYFSGTLYWITGVMVRYGDLQTWVAILVNAALVAYLALFPGVFAVATRRIVVVHGRRALIAAPVVWVATELGRTHLFTGFPWVLLGYSQTTVLPIAQLASVFGVYGV
;
A
#
# COMPACT_ATOMS: atom_id res chain seq x y z
N MET A 1 -16.48 -3.13 -11.74
CA MET A 1 -15.70 -2.21 -10.89
C MET A 1 -15.71 -2.67 -9.44
N ARG A 2 -16.89 -2.97 -8.85
CA ARG A 2 -17.01 -3.54 -7.49
C ARG A 2 -16.08 -4.71 -7.18
N ARG A 3 -16.04 -5.73 -8.05
CA ARG A 3 -15.14 -6.89 -7.89
C ARG A 3 -13.65 -6.50 -7.83
N ALA A 4 -13.22 -5.55 -8.66
CA ALA A 4 -11.82 -5.12 -8.66
C ALA A 4 -11.45 -4.36 -7.40
N PHE A 5 -12.34 -3.48 -6.94
CA PHE A 5 -12.18 -2.80 -5.65
C PHE A 5 -12.11 -3.80 -4.49
N ALA A 6 -13.04 -4.74 -4.42
CA ALA A 6 -13.08 -5.75 -3.35
C ALA A 6 -11.82 -6.62 -3.32
N LEU A 7 -11.33 -7.06 -4.48
CA LEU A 7 -10.09 -7.82 -4.56
C LEU A 7 -8.85 -6.99 -4.18
N GLY A 8 -8.81 -5.72 -4.60
CA GLY A 8 -7.74 -4.80 -4.21
C GLY A 8 -7.72 -4.54 -2.70
N VAL A 9 -8.89 -4.24 -2.11
CA VAL A 9 -9.02 -4.07 -0.65
C VAL A 9 -8.66 -5.36 0.08
N LEU A 10 -9.13 -6.52 -0.36
CA LEU A 10 -8.76 -7.81 0.26
C LEU A 10 -7.25 -8.05 0.23
N ALA A 11 -6.60 -7.79 -0.92
CA ALA A 11 -5.15 -7.89 -1.04
C ALA A 11 -4.44 -6.92 -0.06
N GLY A 12 -4.93 -5.68 0.03
CA GLY A 12 -4.42 -4.69 0.98
C GLY A 12 -4.60 -5.12 2.44
N VAL A 13 -5.77 -5.64 2.82
CA VAL A 13 -6.04 -6.12 4.18
C VAL A 13 -5.10 -7.25 4.55
N VAL A 14 -4.93 -8.25 3.68
CA VAL A 14 -4.01 -9.37 3.93
C VAL A 14 -2.57 -8.87 4.08
N TYR A 15 -2.14 -7.99 3.16
CA TYR A 15 -0.78 -7.44 3.16
C TYR A 15 -0.48 -6.63 4.42
N PHE A 16 -1.32 -5.65 4.76
CA PHE A 16 -1.08 -4.75 5.89
C PHE A 16 -1.31 -5.44 7.24
N SER A 17 -2.26 -6.38 7.34
CA SER A 17 -2.41 -7.17 8.57
C SER A 17 -1.18 -8.03 8.85
N GLY A 18 -0.60 -8.64 7.81
CA GLY A 18 0.60 -9.48 7.95
C GLY A 18 1.89 -8.71 8.20
N THR A 19 1.96 -7.44 7.79
CA THR A 19 3.20 -6.62 7.87
C THR A 19 3.17 -5.58 9.00
N LEU A 20 1.99 -5.18 9.46
CA LEU A 20 1.80 -4.16 10.51
C LEU A 20 1.21 -4.72 11.82
N TYR A 21 1.25 -6.04 12.02
CA TYR A 21 0.76 -6.69 13.25
C TYR A 21 1.40 -6.13 14.53
N TRP A 22 2.67 -5.69 14.43
CA TRP A 22 3.47 -5.19 15.55
C TRP A 22 2.99 -3.83 16.08
N ILE A 23 2.26 -3.03 15.29
CA ILE A 23 1.75 -1.71 15.70
C ILE A 23 0.82 -1.82 16.91
N THR A 24 0.03 -2.90 16.99
CA THR A 24 -0.82 -3.17 18.16
C THR A 24 0.01 -3.19 19.46
N GLY A 25 1.18 -3.83 19.45
CA GLY A 25 2.05 -3.91 20.63
C GLY A 25 2.66 -2.55 21.00
N VAL A 26 2.96 -1.71 20.00
CA VAL A 26 3.43 -0.34 20.21
C VAL A 26 2.37 0.50 20.90
N MET A 27 1.11 0.40 20.45
CA MET A 27 0.00 1.15 21.05
C MET A 27 -0.30 0.72 22.49
N VAL A 28 -0.20 -0.58 22.80
CA VAL A 28 -0.36 -1.08 24.17
C VAL A 28 0.78 -0.56 25.06
N ARG A 29 2.03 -0.68 24.61
CA ARG A 29 3.20 -0.35 25.44
C ARG A 29 3.41 1.15 25.64
N TYR A 30 3.27 1.93 24.58
CA TYR A 30 3.62 3.36 24.59
C TYR A 30 2.41 4.28 24.56
N GLY A 31 1.24 3.76 24.16
CA GLY A 31 -0.02 4.51 24.19
C GLY A 31 -0.89 4.21 25.42
N ASP A 32 -0.52 3.23 26.24
CA ASP A 32 -1.31 2.74 27.39
C ASP A 32 -2.74 2.30 27.00
N LEU A 33 -2.91 1.82 25.75
CA LEU A 33 -4.19 1.32 25.28
C LEU A 33 -4.46 -0.09 25.82
N GLN A 34 -5.71 -0.36 26.20
CA GLN A 34 -6.18 -1.73 26.37
C GLN A 34 -6.01 -2.52 25.06
N THR A 35 -5.59 -3.78 25.16
CA THR A 35 -5.22 -4.61 24.00
C THR A 35 -6.31 -4.67 22.92
N TRP A 36 -7.58 -4.82 23.31
CA TRP A 36 -8.68 -4.90 22.34
C TRP A 36 -8.91 -3.57 21.61
N VAL A 37 -8.73 -2.43 22.31
CA VAL A 37 -8.80 -1.10 21.69
C VAL A 37 -7.67 -0.94 20.69
N ALA A 38 -6.45 -1.30 21.06
CA ALA A 38 -5.30 -1.26 20.16
C ALA A 38 -5.52 -2.12 18.91
N ILE A 39 -6.13 -3.31 19.04
CA ILE A 39 -6.48 -4.17 17.89
C ILE A 39 -7.46 -3.44 16.97
N LEU A 40 -8.52 -2.83 17.51
CA LEU A 40 -9.50 -2.11 16.70
C LEU A 40 -8.89 -0.89 16.00
N VAL A 41 -8.02 -0.14 16.68
CA VAL A 41 -7.30 0.99 16.08
C VAL A 41 -6.37 0.52 14.96
N ASN A 42 -5.64 -0.59 15.14
CA ASN A 42 -4.80 -1.15 14.09
C ASN A 42 -5.64 -1.67 12.92
N ALA A 43 -6.79 -2.30 13.19
CA ALA A 43 -7.72 -2.74 12.15
C ALA A 43 -8.27 -1.56 11.34
N ALA A 44 -8.55 -0.42 11.97
CA ALA A 44 -8.94 0.81 11.29
C ALA A 44 -7.81 1.37 10.41
N LEU A 45 -6.56 1.35 10.90
CA LEU A 45 -5.38 1.71 10.11
C LEU A 45 -5.24 0.80 8.88
N VAL A 46 -5.33 -0.52 9.07
CA VAL A 46 -5.28 -1.50 7.96
C VAL A 46 -6.41 -1.24 6.96
N ALA A 47 -7.63 -0.98 7.42
CA ALA A 47 -8.76 -0.68 6.56
C ALA A 47 -8.51 0.58 5.72
N TYR A 48 -7.97 1.64 6.34
CA TYR A 48 -7.55 2.86 5.63
C TYR A 48 -6.48 2.58 4.57
N LEU A 49 -5.39 1.89 4.94
CA LEU A 49 -4.30 1.60 4.00
C LEU A 49 -4.74 0.67 2.86
N ALA A 50 -5.65 -0.27 3.12
CA ALA A 50 -6.19 -1.18 2.11
C ALA A 50 -7.02 -0.47 1.03
N LEU A 51 -7.48 0.76 1.26
CA LEU A 51 -8.14 1.56 0.24
C LEU A 51 -7.20 1.88 -0.92
N PHE A 52 -5.90 2.04 -0.70
CA PHE A 52 -4.94 2.38 -1.76
C PHE A 52 -4.78 1.25 -2.80
N PRO A 53 -4.53 -0.02 -2.42
CA PRO A 53 -4.64 -1.16 -3.34
C PRO A 53 -6.02 -1.31 -4.00
N GLY A 54 -7.10 -0.99 -3.28
CA GLY A 54 -8.46 -0.94 -3.84
C GLY A 54 -8.62 0.07 -4.97
N VAL A 55 -8.14 1.30 -4.76
CA VAL A 55 -8.13 2.38 -5.76
C VAL A 55 -7.24 2.01 -6.94
N PHE A 56 -6.04 1.47 -6.69
CA PHE A 56 -5.15 0.95 -7.72
C PHE A 56 -5.86 -0.06 -8.62
N ALA A 57 -6.53 -1.06 -8.04
CA ALA A 57 -7.22 -2.10 -8.79
C ALA A 57 -8.36 -1.53 -9.66
N VAL A 58 -9.11 -0.54 -9.16
CA VAL A 58 -10.18 0.10 -9.93
C VAL A 58 -9.62 0.98 -11.05
N ALA A 59 -8.61 1.80 -10.76
CA ALA A 59 -7.99 2.70 -11.72
C ALA A 59 -7.35 1.91 -12.88
N THR A 60 -6.54 0.91 -12.57
CA THR A 60 -5.93 0.02 -13.57
C THR A 60 -6.98 -0.70 -14.40
N ARG A 61 -8.06 -1.22 -13.78
CA ARG A 61 -9.15 -1.86 -14.53
C ARG A 61 -9.90 -0.87 -15.42
N ARG A 62 -10.13 0.36 -14.98
CA ARG A 62 -10.77 1.41 -15.81
C ARG A 62 -9.92 1.71 -17.04
N ILE A 63 -8.63 1.91 -16.87
CA ILE A 63 -7.68 2.17 -17.97
C ILE A 63 -7.71 1.03 -18.98
N VAL A 64 -7.65 -0.22 -18.51
CA VAL A 64 -7.67 -1.42 -19.38
C VAL A 64 -9.00 -1.62 -20.08
N VAL A 65 -10.14 -1.31 -19.45
CA VAL A 65 -11.45 -1.40 -20.11
C VAL A 65 -11.58 -0.38 -21.24
N VAL A 66 -11.03 0.82 -21.08
CA VAL A 66 -11.13 1.90 -22.09
C VAL A 66 -10.12 1.72 -23.23
N HIS A 67 -8.88 1.32 -22.92
CA HIS A 67 -7.75 1.33 -23.87
C HIS A 67 -7.24 -0.07 -24.22
N GLY A 68 -7.90 -1.12 -23.72
CA GLY A 68 -7.53 -2.52 -23.95
C GLY A 68 -6.37 -3.02 -23.07
N ARG A 69 -6.00 -4.29 -23.26
CA ARG A 69 -5.00 -4.99 -22.42
C ARG A 69 -3.60 -4.37 -22.49
N ARG A 70 -3.22 -3.75 -23.60
CA ARG A 70 -1.91 -3.09 -23.75
C ARG A 70 -1.73 -1.93 -22.76
N ALA A 71 -2.83 -1.34 -22.29
CA ALA A 71 -2.80 -0.27 -21.30
C ALA A 71 -2.42 -0.74 -19.88
N LEU A 72 -2.19 -2.04 -19.67
CA LEU A 72 -1.57 -2.55 -18.42
C LEU A 72 -0.18 -1.96 -18.18
N ILE A 73 0.50 -1.45 -19.21
CA ILE A 73 1.77 -0.72 -19.07
C ILE A 73 1.65 0.53 -18.19
N ALA A 74 0.43 1.06 -18.00
CA ALA A 74 0.18 2.18 -17.09
C ALA A 74 0.11 1.76 -15.60
N ALA A 75 0.05 0.46 -15.29
CA ALA A 75 -0.11 -0.01 -13.92
C ALA A 75 0.99 0.48 -12.96
N PRO A 76 2.30 0.50 -13.30
CA PRO A 76 3.33 1.03 -12.42
C PRO A 76 3.10 2.51 -12.07
N VAL A 77 2.64 3.32 -13.03
CA VAL A 77 2.33 4.74 -12.80
C VAL A 77 1.16 4.89 -11.83
N VAL A 78 0.11 4.08 -12.00
CA VAL A 78 -1.04 4.07 -11.09
C VAL A 78 -0.64 3.60 -9.69
N TRP A 79 0.23 2.58 -9.60
CA TRP A 79 0.74 2.06 -8.33
C TRP A 79 1.48 3.15 -7.57
N VAL A 80 2.49 3.76 -8.19
CA VAL A 80 3.27 4.84 -7.57
C VAL A 80 2.38 6.01 -7.18
N ALA A 81 1.40 6.40 -8.01
CA ALA A 81 0.44 7.46 -7.67
C ALA A 81 -0.37 7.11 -6.40
N THR A 82 -0.81 5.85 -6.24
CA THR A 82 -1.48 5.41 -5.02
C THR A 82 -0.55 5.34 -3.82
N GLU A 83 0.72 4.97 -3.99
CA GLU A 83 1.71 5.00 -2.91
C GLU A 83 2.04 6.42 -2.46
N LEU A 84 2.19 7.36 -3.38
CA LEU A 84 2.36 8.78 -3.06
C LEU A 84 1.14 9.34 -2.32
N GLY A 85 -0.07 8.93 -2.71
CA GLY A 85 -1.28 9.23 -1.94
C GLY A 85 -1.16 8.75 -0.49
N ARG A 86 -0.67 7.52 -0.28
CA ARG A 86 -0.46 6.94 1.06
C ARG A 86 0.63 7.67 1.84
N THR A 87 1.61 8.26 1.16
CA THR A 87 2.70 9.06 1.74
C THR A 87 2.26 10.45 2.19
N HIS A 88 1.24 11.05 1.56
CA HIS A 88 0.91 12.46 1.78
C HIS A 88 -0.47 12.72 2.37
N LEU A 89 -1.45 11.83 2.15
CA LEU A 89 -2.79 12.00 2.71
C LEU A 89 -2.79 11.78 4.22
N PHE A 90 -3.47 12.69 4.95
CA PHE A 90 -3.63 12.63 6.40
C PHE A 90 -2.31 12.42 7.15
N THR A 91 -1.31 13.26 6.87
CA THR A 91 0.08 13.19 7.37
C THR A 91 0.95 12.03 6.85
N GLY A 92 0.33 11.06 6.16
CA GLY A 92 1.04 9.98 5.49
C GLY A 92 1.39 8.78 6.37
N PHE A 93 1.43 7.60 5.74
CA PHE A 93 1.93 6.38 6.35
C PHE A 93 2.70 5.51 5.31
N PRO A 94 3.89 5.94 4.86
CA PRO A 94 4.65 5.31 3.78
C PRO A 94 5.43 4.06 4.25
N TRP A 95 4.82 3.22 5.09
CA TRP A 95 5.44 1.97 5.54
C TRP A 95 5.30 0.86 4.51
N VAL A 96 6.22 -0.09 4.52
CA VAL A 96 6.13 -1.30 3.68
C VAL A 96 6.02 -0.96 2.18
N LEU A 97 6.85 -0.02 1.69
CA LEU A 97 6.98 0.21 0.26
C LEU A 97 7.71 -0.98 -0.38
N LEU A 98 7.19 -1.49 -1.50
CA LEU A 98 7.75 -2.68 -2.15
C LEU A 98 9.20 -2.49 -2.59
N GLY A 99 9.61 -1.27 -2.95
CA GLY A 99 10.99 -0.96 -3.34
C GLY A 99 12.02 -1.34 -2.28
N TYR A 100 11.68 -1.30 -0.98
CA TYR A 100 12.57 -1.73 0.10
C TYR A 100 12.88 -3.24 0.07
N SER A 101 12.05 -4.05 -0.58
CA SER A 101 12.36 -5.47 -0.75
C SER A 101 13.57 -5.72 -1.67
N GLN A 102 13.97 -4.72 -2.47
CA GLN A 102 15.02 -4.85 -3.47
C GLN A 102 16.39 -4.38 -2.96
N THR A 103 16.53 -4.03 -1.68
CA THR A 103 17.79 -3.51 -1.11
C THR A 103 18.98 -4.46 -1.25
N THR A 104 18.73 -5.77 -1.37
CA THR A 104 19.76 -6.79 -1.56
C THR A 104 20.06 -7.11 -3.04
N VAL A 105 19.29 -6.54 -3.97
CA VAL A 105 19.45 -6.74 -5.42
C VAL A 105 20.10 -5.50 -6.03
N LEU A 106 21.42 -5.42 -5.96
CA LEU A 106 22.19 -4.20 -6.29
C LEU A 106 21.81 -3.56 -7.65
N PRO A 107 21.66 -4.31 -8.78
CA PRO A 107 21.29 -3.71 -10.05
C PRO A 107 19.95 -2.97 -10.04
N ILE A 108 19.02 -3.40 -9.18
CA ILE A 108 17.71 -2.78 -9.01
C ILE A 108 17.79 -1.66 -7.96
N ALA A 109 18.46 -1.92 -6.83
CA ALA A 109 18.61 -0.94 -5.75
C ALA A 109 19.29 0.37 -6.19
N GLN A 110 20.20 0.31 -7.18
CA GLN A 110 20.88 1.49 -7.72
C GLN A 110 19.92 2.52 -8.35
N LEU A 111 18.74 2.10 -8.83
CA LEU A 111 17.72 3.01 -9.35
C LEU A 111 17.26 4.03 -8.29
N ALA A 112 17.29 3.65 -7.01
CA ALA A 112 16.94 4.53 -5.90
C ALA A 112 17.83 5.77 -5.81
N SER A 113 19.07 5.73 -6.34
CA SER A 113 19.97 6.88 -6.34
C SER A 113 19.49 8.03 -7.24
N VAL A 114 18.67 7.73 -8.25
CA VAL A 114 18.14 8.72 -9.21
C VAL A 114 16.66 8.99 -8.94
N PHE A 115 15.88 7.93 -8.72
CA PHE A 115 14.41 8.02 -8.66
C PHE A 115 13.84 7.86 -7.24
N GLY A 116 14.70 7.64 -6.24
CA GLY A 116 14.26 7.24 -4.90
C GLY A 116 13.58 5.88 -4.90
N VAL A 117 12.99 5.51 -3.75
CA VAL A 117 12.33 4.20 -3.57
C VAL A 117 11.14 3.96 -4.52
N TYR A 118 10.53 5.02 -5.05
CA TYR A 118 9.38 4.92 -5.98
C TYR A 118 9.77 4.54 -7.42
N GLY A 119 11.05 4.62 -7.77
CA GLY A 119 11.55 4.16 -9.07
C GLY A 119 12.18 2.76 -9.03
N VAL A 120 12.11 2.10 -7.87
CA VAL A 120 12.56 0.72 -7.63
C VAL A 120 11.40 -0.24 -7.80
#